data_AF-A0A9D4BK79-F1
#
_entry.id   AF-A0A9D4BK79-F1
#
_cell.length_a   1.000
_cell.length_b   1.000
_cell.length_c   1.000
_cell.angle_alpha   90.00
_cell.angle_beta   90.00
_cell.angle_gamma   90.00
#
_symmetry.space_group_name_H-M   'P 1'
#
loop_
_entity.id
_entity.type
_entity.pdbx_description
1 polymer ?
#
loop_
_entity_poly.entity_id
_entity_poly.type
_entity_poly.pdbx_seq_one_letter_code
_entity_poly.pdbx_strand_id
1 'polypeptide(L)'
;MTCFMMGPVIRQIEYLYNGIKSRDKNLSEAVRKRHYTFMRCEDVDASCIRMFECFLEAAPQLLLQIYILMEYREEEVTWLISGIRVVSMLSSWSSLAISMVSYHKALRFSHEDRGNMSIPGSILYFLWRAVEIGPRVIALGMFASQFKWGVFIVVGVHWIAMSSWLICQKTQFYQNRCEEKCFNFVCGYVLVFCFLNVRDGRTRYRMILYYFIFYIENWLMLGFWFYFTDAKSQWFYLPTLFVVSVSIILHLIFQSLYYGCFHPLGRGAIPCCPDCEEYTCFESLCYDLEPEEKYTMQTEHVTTSV
;
A
#
# COMPACT_ATOMS: atom_id res chain seq x y z
N MET A 1 -14.00 -3.55 21.36
CA MET A 1 -15.42 -3.62 20.91
C MET A 1 -15.36 -3.93 19.42
N THR A 2 -15.41 -5.22 19.06
CA THR A 2 -14.80 -5.76 17.83
C THR A 2 -15.75 -6.73 17.13
N CYS A 3 -17.05 -6.38 17.03
CA CYS A 3 -18.06 -7.32 16.54
C CYS A 3 -18.56 -7.07 15.10
N PHE A 4 -18.14 -6.00 14.41
CA PHE A 4 -18.71 -5.66 13.09
C PHE A 4 -17.72 -5.24 12.00
N MET A 5 -16.40 -5.36 12.20
CA MET A 5 -15.40 -4.83 11.25
C MET A 5 -15.66 -3.36 10.85
N MET A 6 -16.31 -2.58 11.71
CA MET A 6 -16.62 -1.16 11.47
C MET A 6 -15.42 -0.23 11.67
N GLY A 7 -14.21 -0.78 11.85
CA GLY A 7 -12.99 0.00 12.04
C GLY A 7 -12.78 1.08 10.98
N PRO A 8 -12.90 0.78 9.66
CA PRO A 8 -12.82 1.79 8.62
C PRO A 8 -13.91 2.85 8.72
N VAL A 9 -15.14 2.46 9.06
CA VAL A 9 -16.28 3.39 9.16
C VAL A 9 -16.12 4.35 10.33
N ILE A 10 -15.71 3.83 11.49
CA ILE A 10 -15.48 4.62 12.70
C ILE A 10 -14.39 5.67 12.44
N ARG A 11 -13.25 5.28 11.86
CA ARG A 11 -12.17 6.22 11.53
C ARG A 11 -12.56 7.27 10.52
N GLN A 12 -13.43 6.94 9.55
CA GLN A 12 -13.97 7.93 8.61
C GLN A 12 -14.92 8.94 9.30
N ILE A 13 -15.69 8.48 10.28
CA ILE A 13 -16.54 9.35 11.12
C ILE A 13 -15.66 10.26 11.98
N GLU A 14 -14.62 9.72 12.62
CA GLU A 14 -13.66 10.48 13.45
C GLU A 14 -12.86 11.48 12.62
N TYR A 15 -12.42 11.11 11.41
CA TYR A 15 -11.84 12.02 10.43
C TYR A 15 -12.78 13.18 10.12
N LEU A 16 -14.06 12.91 9.81
CA LEU A 16 -15.03 13.95 9.49
C LEU A 16 -15.33 14.85 10.70
N TYR A 17 -15.49 14.26 11.89
CA TYR A 17 -15.72 14.98 13.14
C TYR A 17 -14.58 15.95 13.44
N ASN A 18 -13.34 15.46 13.42
CA ASN A 18 -12.14 16.28 13.64
C ASN A 18 -11.94 17.33 12.54
N GLY A 19 -12.31 16.99 11.29
CA GLY A 19 -12.33 17.92 10.16
C GLY A 19 -13.33 19.07 10.34
N ILE A 20 -14.53 18.80 10.86
CA ILE A 20 -15.52 19.84 11.18
C ILE A 20 -15.01 20.71 12.34
N LYS A 21 -14.52 20.09 13.40
CA LYS A 21 -14.08 20.81 14.62
C LYS A 21 -12.83 21.66 14.39
N SER A 22 -11.91 21.26 13.51
CA SER A 22 -10.76 22.09 13.13
C SER A 22 -11.15 23.38 12.39
N ARG A 23 -12.32 23.40 11.74
CA ARG A 23 -12.86 24.55 11.00
C ARG A 23 -13.81 25.42 11.81
N ASP A 24 -14.18 25.01 13.02
CA ASP A 24 -15.04 25.78 13.90
C ASP A 24 -14.31 27.04 14.40
N LYS A 25 -14.80 28.21 14.00
CA LYS A 25 -14.23 29.51 14.37
C LYS A 25 -14.48 29.89 15.83
N ASN A 26 -15.40 29.19 16.51
CA ASN A 26 -15.70 29.44 17.92
C ASN A 26 -14.66 28.82 18.86
N LEU A 27 -13.80 27.93 18.36
CA LEU A 27 -12.75 27.28 19.13
C LEU A 27 -11.43 28.06 19.07
N SER A 28 -10.66 27.99 20.16
CA SER A 28 -9.29 28.52 20.22
C SER A 28 -8.41 27.92 19.13
N GLU A 29 -7.47 28.71 18.61
CA GLU A 29 -6.54 28.30 17.56
C GLU A 29 -5.74 27.04 17.95
N ALA A 30 -5.33 26.92 19.21
CA ALA A 30 -4.64 25.73 19.73
C ALA A 30 -5.50 24.46 19.63
N VAL A 31 -6.79 24.56 19.96
CA VAL A 31 -7.75 23.45 19.90
C VAL A 31 -8.02 23.06 18.44
N ARG A 32 -8.14 24.04 17.55
CA ARG A 32 -8.32 23.81 16.10
C ARG A 32 -7.10 23.11 15.49
N LYS A 33 -5.88 23.52 15.85
CA LYS A 33 -4.64 22.88 15.41
C LYS A 33 -4.58 21.43 15.89
N ARG A 34 -4.95 21.17 17.15
CA ARG A 34 -5.02 19.80 17.69
C ARG A 34 -5.99 18.91 16.91
N HIS A 35 -7.22 19.37 16.66
CA HIS A 35 -8.19 18.62 15.85
C HIS A 35 -7.72 18.42 14.39
N TYR A 36 -6.98 19.37 13.83
CA TYR A 36 -6.39 19.20 12.50
C TYR A 36 -5.30 18.11 12.48
N THR A 37 -4.46 18.02 13.51
CA THR A 37 -3.48 16.93 13.65
C THR A 37 -4.16 15.57 13.83
N PHE A 38 -5.19 15.48 14.67
CA PHE A 38 -5.98 14.25 14.81
C PHE A 38 -6.62 13.83 13.48
N MET A 39 -7.24 14.76 12.76
CA MET A 39 -7.82 14.49 11.44
C MET A 39 -6.78 13.88 10.48
N ARG A 40 -5.54 14.40 10.46
CA ARG A 40 -4.46 13.85 9.61
C ARG A 40 -4.06 12.44 10.03
N CYS A 41 -3.97 12.19 11.33
CA CYS A 41 -3.63 10.85 11.81
C CYS A 41 -4.72 9.83 11.45
N GLU A 42 -6.00 10.17 11.69
CA GLU A 42 -7.13 9.31 11.33
C GLU A 42 -7.20 8.99 9.82
N ASP A 43 -6.82 9.94 8.95
CA ASP A 43 -6.77 9.69 7.50
C ASP A 43 -5.67 8.69 7.10
N VAL A 44 -4.48 8.78 7.71
CA VAL A 44 -3.39 7.81 7.52
C VAL A 44 -3.85 6.43 7.96
N ASP A 45 -4.41 6.36 9.15
CA ASP A 45 -4.83 5.15 9.82
C ASP A 45 -5.99 4.47 9.08
N ALA A 46 -6.98 5.23 8.60
CA ALA A 46 -8.06 4.72 7.77
C ALA A 46 -7.55 4.23 6.41
N SER A 47 -6.64 4.97 5.78
CA SER A 47 -6.05 4.59 4.49
C SER A 47 -5.16 3.36 4.61
N CYS A 48 -4.44 3.20 5.72
CA CYS A 48 -3.62 2.03 6.03
C CYS A 48 -4.47 0.76 6.18
N ILE A 49 -5.56 0.83 6.96
CA ILE A 49 -6.50 -0.30 7.10
C ILE A 49 -7.10 -0.67 5.74
N ARG A 50 -7.59 0.31 4.98
CA ARG A 50 -8.16 0.05 3.65
C ARG A 50 -7.15 -0.62 2.71
N MET A 51 -5.90 -0.19 2.75
CA MET A 51 -4.82 -0.83 2.00
C MET A 51 -4.68 -2.30 2.41
N PHE A 52 -4.58 -2.60 3.70
CA PHE A 52 -4.49 -4.00 4.16
C PHE A 52 -5.71 -4.84 3.79
N GLU A 53 -6.92 -4.31 3.93
CA GLU A 53 -8.15 -4.99 3.50
C GLU A 53 -8.10 -5.32 2.01
N CYS A 54 -7.74 -4.36 1.16
CA CYS A 54 -7.59 -4.59 -0.27
C CYS A 54 -6.54 -5.68 -0.59
N PHE A 55 -5.38 -5.69 0.06
CA PHE A 55 -4.36 -6.72 -0.21
C PHE A 55 -4.74 -8.09 0.35
N LEU A 56 -5.36 -8.16 1.53
CA LEU A 56 -5.75 -9.43 2.16
C LEU A 56 -6.94 -10.09 1.48
N GLU A 57 -7.85 -9.30 0.91
CA GLU A 57 -9.06 -9.80 0.24
C GLU A 57 -8.93 -9.77 -1.29
N ALA A 58 -8.75 -8.58 -1.87
CA ALA A 58 -8.83 -8.38 -3.32
C ALA A 58 -7.64 -8.96 -4.08
N ALA A 59 -6.43 -9.02 -3.50
CA ALA A 59 -5.26 -9.59 -4.19
C ALA A 59 -5.36 -11.12 -4.37
N PRO A 60 -5.68 -11.93 -3.33
CA PRO A 60 -5.98 -13.36 -3.50
C PRO A 60 -7.15 -13.60 -4.45
N GLN A 61 -8.21 -12.79 -4.35
CA GLN A 61 -9.37 -12.92 -5.23
C GLN A 61 -9.00 -12.68 -6.70
N LEU A 62 -8.21 -11.63 -6.99
CA LEU A 62 -7.71 -11.36 -8.34
C LEU A 62 -6.82 -12.50 -8.85
N LEU A 63 -5.94 -13.03 -8.00
CA LEU A 63 -5.08 -14.17 -8.34
C LEU A 63 -5.91 -15.43 -8.67
N LEU A 64 -6.94 -15.70 -7.87
CA LEU A 64 -7.87 -16.80 -8.09
C LEU A 64 -8.68 -16.62 -9.38
N GLN A 65 -9.12 -15.39 -9.69
CA GLN A 65 -9.81 -15.08 -10.95
C GLN A 65 -8.92 -15.35 -12.16
N ILE A 66 -7.63 -14.98 -12.12
CA ILE A 66 -6.67 -15.32 -13.18
C ILE A 66 -6.48 -16.83 -13.27
N TYR A 67 -6.33 -17.54 -12.15
CA TYR A 67 -6.19 -18.99 -12.13
C TYR A 67 -7.39 -19.70 -12.78
N ILE A 68 -8.62 -19.32 -12.41
CA ILE A 68 -9.85 -19.89 -12.99
C ILE A 68 -9.94 -19.61 -14.48
N LEU A 69 -9.59 -18.39 -14.91
CA LEU A 69 -9.57 -18.02 -16.33
C LEU A 69 -8.61 -18.90 -17.15
N MET A 70 -7.50 -19.34 -16.55
CA MET A 70 -6.51 -20.20 -17.20
C MET A 70 -6.86 -21.68 -17.19
N GLU A 71 -7.44 -22.20 -16.09
CA GLU A 71 -7.84 -23.61 -15.97
C GLU A 71 -9.09 -23.90 -16.81
N TYR A 72 -10.10 -23.02 -16.75
CA TYR A 72 -11.37 -23.17 -17.47
C TYR A 72 -11.36 -22.33 -18.74
N ARG A 73 -10.62 -22.83 -19.74
CA ARG A 73 -10.52 -22.25 -21.07
C ARG A 73 -11.93 -22.22 -21.70
N GLU A 74 -12.41 -21.01 -22.00
CA GLU A 74 -13.80 -20.73 -22.41
C GLU A 74 -14.21 -21.49 -23.68
N GLU A 75 -14.74 -22.71 -23.55
CA GLU A 75 -15.37 -23.39 -24.69
C GLU A 75 -16.85 -22.99 -24.88
N GLU A 76 -17.54 -22.48 -23.84
CA GLU A 76 -18.98 -22.11 -23.92
C GLU A 76 -19.40 -20.92 -23.02
N VAL A 77 -18.62 -19.82 -22.96
CA VAL A 77 -19.01 -18.63 -22.18
C VAL A 77 -19.45 -17.50 -23.12
N THR A 78 -20.60 -16.86 -22.83
CA THR A 78 -21.08 -15.72 -23.60
C THR A 78 -20.19 -14.49 -23.41
N TRP A 79 -20.04 -13.67 -24.46
CA TRP A 79 -19.20 -12.47 -24.45
C TRP A 79 -19.49 -11.51 -23.28
N LEU A 80 -20.74 -11.46 -22.80
CA LEU A 80 -21.16 -10.67 -21.65
C LEU A 80 -20.49 -11.16 -20.36
N ILE A 81 -20.46 -12.47 -20.13
CA ILE A 81 -19.88 -13.06 -18.91
C ILE A 81 -18.36 -12.87 -18.93
N SER A 82 -17.70 -13.10 -20.07
CA SER A 82 -16.27 -12.83 -20.23
C SER A 82 -15.94 -11.35 -19.98
N GLY A 83 -16.78 -10.43 -20.50
CA GLY A 83 -16.66 -8.99 -20.27
C GLY A 83 -16.76 -8.60 -18.80
N ILE A 84 -17.77 -9.11 -18.08
CA ILE A 84 -17.95 -8.84 -16.65
C ILE A 84 -16.76 -9.35 -15.83
N ARG A 85 -16.21 -10.53 -16.16
CA ARG A 85 -15.03 -11.08 -15.50
C ARG A 85 -13.82 -10.17 -15.67
N VAL A 86 -13.54 -9.74 -16.90
CA VAL A 86 -12.42 -8.83 -17.18
C VAL A 86 -12.58 -7.51 -16.43
N VAL A 87 -13.78 -6.92 -16.42
CA VAL A 87 -14.05 -5.68 -15.68
C VAL A 87 -13.85 -5.88 -14.18
N SER A 88 -14.29 -7.00 -13.61
CA SER A 88 -14.09 -7.33 -12.19
C SER A 88 -12.60 -7.50 -11.83
N MET A 89 -11.82 -8.12 -12.72
CA MET A 89 -10.37 -8.26 -12.52
C MET A 89 -9.66 -6.90 -12.60
N LEU A 90 -10.02 -6.07 -13.59
CA LEU A 90 -9.45 -4.73 -13.75
C LEU A 90 -9.83 -3.81 -12.59
N SER A 91 -11.06 -3.90 -12.07
CA SER A 91 -11.49 -3.11 -10.92
C SER A 91 -10.76 -3.53 -9.65
N SER A 92 -10.58 -4.83 -9.42
CA SER A 92 -9.83 -5.37 -8.27
C SER A 92 -8.36 -4.94 -8.32
N TRP A 93 -7.72 -5.06 -9.49
CA TRP A 93 -6.35 -4.57 -9.71
C TRP A 93 -6.22 -3.06 -9.49
N SER A 94 -7.16 -2.27 -10.03
CA SER A 94 -7.17 -0.82 -9.85
C SER A 94 -7.36 -0.45 -8.38
N SER A 95 -8.22 -1.17 -7.65
CA SER A 95 -8.45 -0.98 -6.22
C SER A 95 -7.18 -1.16 -5.40
N LEU A 96 -6.39 -2.22 -5.69
CA LEU A 96 -5.08 -2.42 -5.04
C LEU A 96 -4.15 -1.23 -5.25
N ALA A 97 -4.00 -0.76 -6.49
CA ALA A 97 -3.14 0.37 -6.81
C ALA A 97 -3.65 1.70 -6.19
N ILE A 98 -4.96 1.94 -6.21
CA ILE A 98 -5.58 3.12 -5.58
C ILE A 98 -5.38 3.10 -4.07
N SER A 99 -5.54 1.95 -3.42
CA SER A 99 -5.35 1.83 -1.96
C SER A 99 -3.93 2.23 -1.53
N MET A 100 -2.91 1.82 -2.29
CA MET A 100 -1.52 2.23 -2.08
C MET A 100 -1.32 3.73 -2.29
N VAL A 101 -1.93 4.30 -3.33
CA VAL A 101 -1.87 5.75 -3.60
C VAL A 101 -2.52 6.53 -2.48
N SER A 102 -3.69 6.11 -2.01
CA SER A 102 -4.41 6.73 -0.89
C SER A 102 -3.57 6.70 0.39
N TYR A 103 -3.03 5.53 0.75
CA TYR A 103 -2.13 5.40 1.89
C TYR A 103 -0.91 6.32 1.76
N HIS A 104 -0.21 6.28 0.62
CA HIS A 104 0.98 7.12 0.42
C HIS A 104 0.64 8.63 0.47
N LYS A 105 -0.52 9.04 -0.06
CA LYS A 105 -0.97 10.43 0.01
C LYS A 105 -1.33 10.86 1.42
N ALA A 106 -2.09 10.05 2.16
CA ALA A 106 -2.44 10.33 3.55
C ALA A 106 -1.17 10.42 4.41
N LEU A 107 -0.25 9.48 4.22
CA LEU A 107 1.03 9.44 4.92
C LEU A 107 1.85 10.70 4.66
N ARG A 108 2.02 11.08 3.39
CA ARG A 108 2.73 12.32 3.03
C ARG A 108 2.02 13.55 3.59
N PHE A 109 0.69 13.58 3.54
CA PHE A 109 -0.11 14.67 4.08
C PHE A 109 0.03 14.80 5.60
N SER A 110 0.36 13.75 6.34
CA SER A 110 0.55 13.78 7.80
C SER A 110 1.85 14.46 8.25
N HIS A 111 2.87 14.51 7.40
CA HIS A 111 4.14 15.19 7.70
C HIS A 111 4.07 16.68 7.34
N GLU A 112 4.29 17.58 8.31
CA GLU A 112 4.26 19.03 8.09
C GLU A 112 5.31 19.52 7.08
N ASP A 113 6.45 18.82 6.98
CA ASP A 113 7.57 19.19 6.11
C ASP A 113 7.42 18.74 4.65
N ARG A 114 6.40 17.91 4.33
CA ARG A 114 6.25 17.31 3.00
C ARG A 114 4.98 17.83 2.33
N GLY A 115 5.12 18.92 1.57
CA GLY A 115 4.00 19.55 0.86
C GLY A 115 3.15 18.58 0.01
N ASN A 116 1.88 18.96 -0.24
CA ASN A 116 0.89 18.11 -0.91
C ASN A 116 1.36 17.55 -2.26
N MET A 117 0.96 16.30 -2.54
CA MET A 117 1.19 15.70 -3.85
C MET A 117 0.30 16.36 -4.92
N SER A 118 0.89 16.76 -6.04
CA SER A 118 0.14 17.28 -7.17
C SER A 118 -0.75 16.21 -7.82
N ILE A 119 -1.81 16.62 -8.51
CA ILE A 119 -2.70 15.71 -9.25
C ILE A 119 -1.91 14.88 -10.28
N PRO A 120 -1.02 15.48 -11.12
CA PRO A 120 -0.21 14.70 -12.05
C PRO A 120 0.73 13.71 -11.34
N GLY A 121 1.30 14.11 -10.19
CA GLY A 121 2.12 13.22 -9.37
C GLY A 121 1.33 12.03 -8.81
N SER A 122 0.07 12.25 -8.44
CA SER A 122 -0.84 11.18 -7.98
C SER A 122 -1.15 10.18 -9.10
N ILE A 123 -1.41 10.66 -10.32
CA ILE A 123 -1.66 9.81 -11.50
C ILE A 123 -0.41 8.99 -11.84
N LEU A 124 0.76 9.62 -11.84
CA LEU A 124 2.01 8.93 -12.13
C LEU A 124 2.35 7.88 -11.05
N TYR A 125 2.10 8.20 -9.78
CA TYR A 125 2.26 7.24 -8.69
C TYR A 125 1.29 6.06 -8.82
N PHE A 126 0.04 6.32 -9.20
CA PHE A 126 -0.92 5.25 -9.51
C PHE A 126 -0.41 4.35 -10.64
N LEU A 127 0.02 4.92 -11.76
CA LEU A 127 0.57 4.15 -12.89
C LEU A 127 1.77 3.31 -12.45
N TRP A 128 2.68 3.89 -11.65
CA TRP A 128 3.83 3.19 -11.09
C TRP A 128 3.42 1.98 -10.22
N ARG A 129 2.42 2.12 -9.34
CA ARG A 129 1.91 1.01 -8.52
C ARG A 129 1.15 -0.02 -9.35
N ALA A 130 0.38 0.42 -10.35
CA ALA A 130 -0.38 -0.45 -11.22
C ALA A 130 0.54 -1.40 -12.04
N VAL A 131 1.62 -0.86 -12.61
CA VAL A 131 2.63 -1.65 -13.35
C VAL A 131 3.60 -2.43 -12.46
N GLU A 132 3.55 -2.24 -11.14
CA GLU A 132 4.23 -3.12 -10.18
C GLU A 132 3.37 -4.35 -9.85
N ILE A 133 2.12 -4.10 -9.44
CA ILE A 133 1.21 -5.13 -8.92
C ILE A 133 0.70 -6.04 -10.03
N GLY A 134 0.32 -5.46 -11.18
CA GLY A 134 -0.32 -6.22 -12.27
C GLY A 134 0.54 -7.40 -12.78
N PRO A 135 1.79 -7.16 -13.22
CA PRO A 135 2.68 -8.20 -13.72
C PRO A 135 3.00 -9.27 -12.69
N ARG A 136 3.11 -8.90 -11.41
CA ARG A 136 3.31 -9.81 -10.30
C ARG A 136 2.14 -10.77 -10.14
N VAL A 137 0.92 -10.24 -10.14
CA VAL A 137 -0.30 -11.04 -10.02
C VAL A 137 -0.51 -11.93 -11.25
N ILE A 138 -0.18 -11.42 -12.46
CA ILE A 138 -0.17 -12.24 -13.69
C ILE A 138 0.85 -13.37 -13.59
N ALA A 139 2.09 -13.10 -13.17
CA ALA A 139 3.13 -14.12 -13.05
C ALA A 139 2.76 -15.21 -12.03
N LEU A 140 2.21 -14.81 -10.88
CA LEU A 140 1.69 -15.74 -9.87
C LEU A 140 0.53 -16.58 -10.41
N GLY A 141 -0.41 -15.96 -11.14
CA GLY A 141 -1.59 -16.65 -11.67
C GLY A 141 -1.23 -17.65 -12.77
N MET A 142 -0.29 -17.26 -13.65
CA MET A 142 0.27 -18.16 -14.65
C MET A 142 0.98 -19.33 -13.97
N PHE A 143 1.90 -19.06 -13.04
CA PHE A 143 2.59 -20.12 -12.31
C PHE A 143 1.62 -21.06 -11.58
N ALA A 144 0.57 -20.53 -10.93
CA ALA A 144 -0.47 -21.30 -10.28
C ALA A 144 -1.24 -22.22 -11.25
N SER A 145 -1.50 -21.78 -12.49
CA SER A 145 -2.18 -22.62 -13.49
C SER A 145 -1.41 -23.90 -13.83
N GLN A 146 -0.08 -23.86 -13.78
CA GLN A 146 0.75 -25.03 -14.10
C GLN A 146 1.13 -25.86 -12.86
N PHE A 147 1.48 -25.21 -11.75
CA PHE A 147 2.04 -25.87 -10.56
C PHE A 147 1.05 -26.01 -9.39
N LYS A 148 -0.17 -25.47 -9.52
CA LYS A 148 -1.27 -25.54 -8.55
C LYS A 148 -0.78 -25.18 -7.14
N TRP A 149 -0.64 -26.15 -6.25
CA TRP A 149 -0.16 -25.96 -4.87
C TRP A 149 1.23 -25.33 -4.77
N GLY A 150 2.08 -25.45 -5.80
CA GLY A 150 3.42 -24.86 -5.82
C GLY A 150 3.42 -23.34 -5.61
N VAL A 151 2.34 -22.63 -5.98
CA VAL A 151 2.25 -21.17 -5.78
C VAL A 151 2.29 -20.78 -4.30
N PHE A 152 1.68 -21.59 -3.42
CA PHE A 152 1.67 -21.32 -1.98
C PHE A 152 3.06 -21.45 -1.36
N ILE A 153 3.91 -22.32 -1.92
CA ILE A 153 5.30 -22.45 -1.48
C ILE A 153 6.08 -21.19 -1.87
N VAL A 154 5.96 -20.73 -3.13
CA VAL A 154 6.66 -19.52 -3.61
C VAL A 154 6.22 -18.30 -2.81
N VAL A 155 4.91 -18.09 -2.68
CA VAL A 155 4.33 -16.99 -1.90
C VAL A 155 4.73 -17.08 -0.43
N GLY A 156 4.67 -18.28 0.17
CA GLY A 156 5.01 -18.50 1.57
C GLY A 156 6.48 -18.23 1.87
N VAL A 157 7.40 -18.68 0.99
CA VAL A 157 8.84 -18.40 1.13
C VAL A 157 9.13 -16.91 1.01
N HIS A 158 8.57 -16.23 -0.01
CA HIS A 158 8.74 -14.80 -0.17
C HIS A 158 8.21 -14.04 1.05
N TRP A 159 7.02 -14.41 1.51
CA TRP A 159 6.37 -13.79 2.66
C TRP A 159 7.20 -13.94 3.94
N ILE A 160 7.65 -15.16 4.27
CA ILE A 160 8.49 -15.41 5.43
C ILE A 160 9.79 -14.60 5.34
N ALA A 161 10.39 -14.53 4.15
CA ALA A 161 11.59 -13.73 3.92
C ALA A 161 11.33 -12.23 4.17
N MET A 162 10.24 -11.68 3.63
CA MET A 162 9.88 -10.26 3.79
C MET A 162 9.46 -9.91 5.23
N SER A 163 8.69 -10.77 5.89
CA SER A 163 8.33 -10.59 7.31
C SER A 163 9.56 -10.65 8.21
N SER A 164 10.46 -11.61 7.98
CA SER A 164 11.72 -11.71 8.73
C SER A 164 12.59 -10.47 8.49
N TRP A 165 12.68 -10.02 7.24
CA TRP A 165 13.38 -8.80 6.85
C TRP A 165 12.84 -7.57 7.60
N LEU A 166 11.52 -7.41 7.69
CA LEU A 166 10.89 -6.31 8.45
C LEU A 166 11.15 -6.41 9.96
N ILE A 167 11.02 -7.60 10.55
CA ILE A 167 11.29 -7.80 11.99
C ILE A 167 12.76 -7.48 12.31
N CYS A 168 13.70 -7.88 11.44
CA CYS A 168 15.12 -7.55 11.60
C CYS A 168 15.42 -6.05 11.49
N GLN A 169 14.56 -5.27 10.83
CA GLN A 169 14.70 -3.82 10.74
C GLN A 169 14.33 -3.09 12.04
N LYS A 170 13.83 -3.77 13.09
CA LYS A 170 13.45 -3.16 14.38
C LYS A 170 12.60 -1.90 14.19
N THR A 171 11.45 -2.04 13.55
CA THR A 171 10.49 -0.94 13.41
C THR A 171 9.96 -0.53 14.79
N GLN A 172 9.44 0.68 14.97
CA GLN A 172 8.89 1.12 16.27
C GLN A 172 7.50 1.75 16.09
N PHE A 173 6.56 0.96 15.58
CA PHE A 173 5.16 1.40 15.40
C PHE A 173 4.31 1.31 16.67
N TYR A 174 4.55 0.27 17.48
CA TYR A 174 3.78 -0.03 18.69
C TYR A 174 4.72 -0.21 19.88
N GLN A 175 4.30 0.24 21.07
CA GLN A 175 5.02 -0.03 22.33
C GLN A 175 5.02 -1.53 22.67
N ASN A 176 3.92 -2.22 22.37
CA ASN A 176 3.81 -3.65 22.57
C ASN A 176 4.54 -4.42 21.46
N ARG A 177 5.53 -5.22 21.85
CA ARG A 177 6.32 -6.07 20.94
C ARG A 177 5.49 -7.09 20.17
N CYS A 178 4.35 -7.53 20.71
CA CYS A 178 3.48 -8.47 20.01
C CYS A 178 2.71 -7.76 18.88
N GLU A 179 2.18 -6.58 19.14
CA GLU A 179 1.45 -5.77 18.15
C GLU A 179 2.38 -5.33 17.01
N GLU A 180 3.60 -4.91 17.34
CA GLU A 180 4.63 -4.56 16.36
C GLU A 180 4.96 -5.75 15.42
N LYS A 181 5.08 -6.96 15.98
CA LYS A 181 5.30 -8.19 15.19
C LYS A 181 4.11 -8.53 14.31
N CYS A 182 2.88 -8.42 14.82
CA CYS A 182 1.67 -8.64 14.03
C CYS A 182 1.57 -7.64 12.87
N PHE A 183 1.85 -6.35 13.11
CA PHE A 183 1.87 -5.34 12.06
C PHE A 183 2.92 -5.64 10.98
N ASN A 184 4.16 -5.94 11.39
CA ASN A 184 5.23 -6.31 10.46
C ASN A 184 4.91 -7.58 9.66
N PHE A 185 4.16 -8.52 10.23
CA PHE A 185 3.71 -9.73 9.55
C PHE A 185 2.72 -9.43 8.42
N VAL A 186 1.75 -8.54 8.67
CA VAL A 186 0.79 -8.06 7.66
C VAL A 186 1.48 -7.21 6.59
N CYS A 187 2.40 -6.32 6.98
CA CYS A 187 3.21 -5.59 6.01
C CYS A 187 4.06 -6.52 5.14
N GLY A 188 4.61 -7.59 5.73
CA GLY A 188 5.34 -8.61 4.99
C GLY A 188 4.47 -9.30 3.93
N TYR A 189 3.18 -9.47 4.20
CA TYR A 189 2.24 -10.01 3.22
C TYR A 189 2.01 -9.05 2.06
N VAL A 190 1.84 -7.74 2.32
CA VAL A 190 1.77 -6.72 1.26
C VAL A 190 3.04 -6.71 0.40
N LEU A 191 4.21 -6.91 1.03
CA LEU A 191 5.51 -7.05 0.35
C LEU A 191 5.62 -8.26 -0.58
N VAL A 192 4.69 -9.23 -0.55
CA VAL A 192 4.63 -10.27 -1.59
C VAL A 192 4.21 -9.68 -2.94
N PHE A 193 3.37 -8.65 -2.92
CA PHE A 193 2.75 -8.09 -4.12
C PHE A 193 3.40 -6.79 -4.58
N CYS A 194 3.80 -5.92 -3.65
CA CYS A 194 4.39 -4.63 -3.97
C CYS A 194 5.27 -4.08 -2.84
N PHE A 195 6.23 -3.24 -3.18
CA PHE A 195 7.08 -2.58 -2.22
C PHE A 195 6.29 -1.58 -1.36
N LEU A 196 6.30 -1.82 -0.05
CA LEU A 196 5.79 -0.92 0.98
C LEU A 196 6.97 -0.43 1.83
N ASN A 197 7.21 0.88 1.86
CA ASN A 197 8.23 1.44 2.74
C ASN A 197 7.68 1.64 4.15
N VAL A 198 8.06 0.74 5.06
CA VAL A 198 7.58 0.73 6.45
C VAL A 198 8.54 1.47 7.40
N ARG A 199 9.71 1.92 6.93
CA ARG A 199 10.66 2.66 7.79
C ARG A 199 11.43 3.70 6.99
N ASP A 200 11.43 4.94 7.46
CA ASP A 200 12.28 5.99 6.91
C ASP A 200 13.77 5.78 7.29
N GLY A 201 14.67 6.04 6.32
CA GLY A 201 16.10 5.74 6.41
C GLY A 201 16.75 5.54 5.04
N ARG A 202 17.84 4.76 4.95
CA ARG A 202 18.50 4.39 3.67
C ARG A 202 17.58 3.48 2.83
N THR A 203 16.58 4.09 2.19
CA THR A 203 15.52 3.42 1.41
C THR A 203 16.04 2.88 0.09
N ARG A 204 17.05 3.54 -0.53
CA ARG A 204 17.55 3.18 -1.87
C ARG A 204 18.05 1.74 -1.96
N TYR A 205 18.97 1.33 -1.08
CA TYR A 205 19.53 -0.01 -1.13
C TYR A 205 18.49 -1.09 -0.84
N ARG A 206 17.62 -0.84 0.15
CA ARG A 206 16.50 -1.74 0.49
C ARG A 206 15.54 -1.91 -0.69
N MET A 207 15.23 -0.80 -1.36
CA MET A 207 14.37 -0.78 -2.55
C MET A 207 15.00 -1.53 -3.72
N ILE A 208 16.29 -1.28 -4.01
CA ILE A 208 17.02 -1.98 -5.08
C ILE A 208 17.05 -3.50 -4.81
N LEU A 209 17.40 -3.90 -3.59
CA LEU A 209 17.47 -5.31 -3.22
C LEU A 209 16.10 -5.99 -3.28
N TYR A 210 15.05 -5.34 -2.78
CA TYR A 210 13.69 -5.83 -2.88
C TYR A 210 13.28 -6.04 -4.35
N TYR A 211 13.43 -5.00 -5.20
CA TYR A 211 13.04 -5.10 -6.60
C TYR A 211 13.86 -6.11 -7.38
N PHE A 212 15.15 -6.27 -7.04
CA PHE A 212 15.98 -7.31 -7.63
C PHE A 212 15.43 -8.72 -7.37
N ILE A 213 15.12 -9.04 -6.11
CA ILE A 213 14.50 -10.32 -5.72
C ILE A 213 13.13 -10.47 -6.41
N PHE A 214 12.31 -9.43 -6.33
CA PHE A 214 10.95 -9.40 -6.89
C PHE A 214 10.92 -9.67 -8.41
N TYR A 215 11.80 -9.03 -9.18
CA TYR A 215 11.88 -9.25 -10.62
C TYR A 215 12.44 -10.62 -10.98
N ILE A 216 13.47 -11.10 -10.28
CA ILE A 216 13.99 -12.45 -10.50
C ILE A 216 12.89 -13.48 -10.26
N GLU A 217 12.15 -13.36 -9.17
CA GLU A 217 11.06 -14.30 -8.87
C GLU A 217 9.96 -14.27 -9.94
N ASN A 218 9.56 -13.08 -10.39
CA ASN A 218 8.58 -12.95 -11.48
C ASN A 218 9.07 -13.60 -12.78
N TRP A 219 10.34 -13.40 -13.13
CA TRP A 219 10.94 -14.03 -14.31
C TRP A 219 11.09 -15.54 -14.18
N LEU A 220 11.44 -16.05 -13.00
CA LEU A 220 11.52 -17.48 -12.74
C LEU A 220 10.14 -18.13 -12.83
N MET A 221 9.12 -17.55 -12.19
CA MET A 221 7.75 -18.03 -12.27
C MET A 221 7.24 -18.05 -13.70
N LEU A 222 7.45 -16.96 -14.44
CA LEU A 222 7.07 -16.87 -15.84
C LEU A 222 7.84 -17.89 -16.68
N GLY A 223 9.16 -17.97 -16.52
CA GLY A 223 10.03 -18.91 -17.25
C GLY A 223 9.64 -20.37 -17.02
N PHE A 224 9.35 -20.75 -15.78
CA PHE A 224 8.83 -22.08 -15.46
C PHE A 224 7.49 -22.34 -16.12
N TRP A 225 6.57 -21.38 -16.09
CA TRP A 225 5.30 -21.52 -16.79
C TRP A 225 5.49 -21.72 -18.30
N PHE A 226 6.31 -20.89 -18.96
CA PHE A 226 6.60 -21.02 -20.40
C PHE A 226 7.26 -22.34 -20.77
N TYR A 227 8.14 -22.85 -19.91
CA TYR A 227 8.85 -24.11 -20.17
C TYR A 227 7.91 -25.32 -20.06
N PHE A 228 7.03 -25.34 -19.06
CA PHE A 228 6.19 -26.50 -18.74
C PHE A 228 4.76 -26.41 -19.30
N THR A 229 4.32 -25.26 -19.84
CA THR A 229 2.95 -25.11 -20.33
C THR A 229 2.74 -25.81 -21.68
N ASP A 230 1.62 -26.51 -21.79
CA ASP A 230 1.10 -27.05 -23.04
C ASP A 230 0.26 -26.02 -23.82
N ALA A 231 0.03 -24.82 -23.25
CA ALA A 231 -0.81 -23.77 -23.81
C ALA A 231 -0.14 -22.93 -24.91
N LYS A 232 0.86 -23.47 -25.63
CA LYS A 232 1.69 -22.70 -26.59
C LYS A 232 0.91 -22.12 -27.77
N SER A 233 -0.22 -22.74 -28.15
CA SER A 233 -1.09 -22.27 -29.22
C SER A 233 -2.11 -21.22 -28.79
N GLN A 234 -2.17 -20.88 -27.50
CA GLN A 234 -3.18 -19.96 -26.98
C GLN A 234 -2.83 -18.50 -27.26
N TRP A 235 -3.87 -17.70 -27.48
CA TRP A 235 -3.74 -16.28 -27.81
C TRP A 235 -3.00 -15.48 -26.75
N PHE A 236 -3.08 -15.89 -25.48
CA PHE A 236 -2.44 -15.20 -24.35
C PHE A 236 -0.96 -15.56 -24.15
N TYR A 237 -0.44 -16.61 -24.81
CA TYR A 237 0.93 -17.08 -24.61
C TYR A 237 1.97 -15.97 -24.85
N LEU A 238 2.03 -15.39 -26.05
CA LEU A 238 2.98 -14.29 -26.34
C LEU A 238 2.64 -12.97 -25.63
N PRO A 239 1.36 -12.52 -25.57
CA PRO A 239 0.99 -11.30 -24.85
C PRO A 239 1.41 -11.30 -23.39
N THR A 240 1.34 -12.42 -22.67
CA THR A 240 1.75 -12.47 -21.26
C THR A 240 3.25 -12.21 -21.10
N LEU A 241 4.10 -12.80 -21.96
CA LEU A 241 5.54 -12.50 -21.95
C LEU A 241 5.79 -11.02 -22.20
N PHE A 242 5.12 -10.46 -23.22
CA PHE A 242 5.26 -9.06 -23.58
C PHE A 242 4.84 -8.12 -22.45
N VAL A 243 3.64 -8.34 -21.87
CA VAL A 243 3.10 -7.51 -20.78
C VAL A 243 4.02 -7.56 -19.56
N VAL A 244 4.46 -8.74 -19.13
CA VAL A 244 5.35 -8.84 -17.96
C VAL A 244 6.71 -8.21 -18.25
N SER A 245 7.28 -8.39 -19.44
CA SER A 245 8.58 -7.80 -19.79
C SER A 245 8.53 -6.27 -19.88
N VAL A 246 7.55 -5.74 -20.62
CA VAL A 246 7.40 -4.29 -20.86
C VAL A 246 7.05 -3.57 -19.56
N SER A 247 6.27 -4.21 -18.69
CA SER A 247 5.88 -3.61 -17.41
C SER A 247 7.07 -3.30 -16.50
N ILE A 248 8.15 -4.08 -16.54
CA ILE A 248 9.38 -3.81 -15.77
C ILE A 248 10.01 -2.50 -16.26
N ILE A 249 10.09 -2.32 -17.57
CA ILE A 249 10.63 -1.10 -18.18
C ILE A 249 9.75 0.09 -17.82
N LEU A 250 8.42 -0.05 -17.97
CA LEU A 250 7.47 1.00 -17.61
C LEU A 250 7.52 1.34 -16.11
N HIS A 251 7.69 0.34 -15.24
CA HIS A 251 7.86 0.53 -13.82
C HIS A 251 9.06 1.42 -13.53
N LEU A 252 10.23 1.09 -14.09
CA LEU A 252 11.45 1.88 -13.91
C LEU A 252 11.30 3.30 -14.46
N ILE A 253 10.62 3.47 -15.60
CA ILE A 253 10.34 4.80 -16.17
C ILE A 253 9.43 5.61 -15.24
N PHE A 254 8.28 5.08 -14.83
CA PHE A 254 7.35 5.81 -13.97
C PHE A 254 7.95 6.11 -12.59
N GLN A 255 8.71 5.17 -12.03
CA GLN A 255 9.46 5.39 -10.80
C GLN A 255 10.46 6.53 -10.95
N SER A 256 11.27 6.50 -12.01
CA SER A 256 12.30 7.52 -12.27
C SER A 256 11.69 8.88 -12.53
N LEU A 257 10.59 8.95 -13.30
CA LEU A 257 9.85 10.19 -13.55
C LEU A 257 9.21 10.74 -12.27
N TYR A 258 8.65 9.88 -11.42
CA TYR A 258 8.07 10.30 -10.15
C TYR A 258 9.14 10.89 -9.23
N TYR A 259 10.26 10.19 -9.04
CA TYR A 259 11.34 10.68 -8.19
C TYR A 259 12.10 11.88 -8.79
N GLY A 260 12.23 11.95 -10.12
CA GLY A 260 12.97 13.01 -10.80
C GLY A 260 12.19 14.30 -11.03
N CYS A 261 10.88 14.23 -11.24
CA CYS A 261 10.06 15.40 -11.62
C CYS A 261 9.02 15.78 -10.57
N PHE A 262 8.55 14.83 -9.75
CA PHE A 262 7.41 15.04 -8.84
C PHE A 262 7.75 14.84 -7.36
N HIS A 263 8.98 14.40 -7.04
CA HIS A 263 9.47 14.40 -5.67
C HIS A 263 9.76 15.86 -5.23
N PRO A 264 9.20 16.32 -4.11
CA PRO A 264 9.22 17.73 -3.70
C PRO A 264 10.61 18.30 -3.41
N LEU A 265 11.64 17.45 -3.26
CA LEU A 265 13.02 17.90 -3.10
C LEU A 265 13.66 18.41 -4.42
N GLY A 266 12.96 18.35 -5.56
CA GLY A 266 13.45 18.88 -6.83
C GLY A 266 14.49 18.00 -7.52
N ARG A 267 14.75 18.29 -8.80
CA ARG A 267 15.77 17.59 -9.62
C ARG A 267 17.15 17.73 -8.96
N GLY A 268 17.70 16.62 -8.48
CA GLY A 268 19.09 16.52 -8.04
C GLY A 268 19.37 16.62 -6.55
N ALA A 269 18.38 16.83 -5.68
CA ALA A 269 18.58 16.94 -4.23
C ALA A 269 18.10 15.73 -3.43
N ILE A 270 18.07 14.53 -4.04
CA ILE A 270 18.09 13.31 -3.25
C ILE A 270 19.57 12.93 -3.14
N PRO A 271 20.25 13.17 -2.00
CA PRO A 271 21.63 12.75 -1.81
C PRO A 271 21.73 11.23 -1.90
N CYS A 272 22.75 10.72 -2.60
CA CYS A 272 22.99 9.28 -2.79
C CYS A 272 23.04 8.50 -1.47
N CYS A 273 23.48 9.19 -0.41
CA CYS A 273 23.35 8.80 0.97
C CYS A 273 22.78 10.02 1.73
N PRO A 274 21.56 9.96 2.29
CA PRO A 274 21.19 10.93 3.32
C PRO A 274 22.11 10.76 4.53
N ASP A 275 22.46 11.87 5.18
CA ASP A 275 23.24 11.88 6.41
C ASP A 275 22.57 11.01 7.48
N CYS A 276 23.40 10.39 8.31
CA CYS A 276 23.01 9.28 9.18
C CYS A 276 22.11 9.68 10.38
N GLU A 277 21.66 10.93 10.49
CA GLU A 277 21.13 11.45 11.76
C GLU A 277 19.64 11.81 11.81
N GLU A 278 18.88 11.75 10.72
CA GLU A 278 17.43 11.94 10.80
C GLU A 278 16.69 10.64 10.53
N TYR A 279 16.80 9.72 11.49
CA TYR A 279 15.87 8.59 11.62
C TYR A 279 14.59 9.09 12.29
N THR A 280 13.76 9.83 11.58
CA THR A 280 12.34 9.86 11.94
C THR A 280 11.81 8.46 11.68
N CYS A 281 11.50 7.73 12.75
CA CYS A 281 10.68 6.54 12.59
C CYS A 281 9.36 6.99 11.95
N PHE A 282 8.59 6.08 11.34
CA PHE A 282 7.15 6.33 11.25
C PHE A 282 6.62 6.26 12.69
N GLU A 283 6.93 7.29 13.46
CA GLU A 283 6.27 7.58 14.71
C GLU A 283 4.85 7.84 14.26
N SER A 284 3.97 6.94 14.66
CA SER A 284 2.54 7.18 14.53
C SER A 284 2.31 8.59 15.08
N LEU A 285 1.91 9.52 14.22
CA LEU A 285 1.59 10.90 14.60
C LEU A 285 0.55 10.93 15.75
N CYS A 286 -0.13 9.80 15.99
CA CYS A 286 -1.11 9.58 17.03
C CYS A 286 -0.50 9.28 18.41
N TYR A 287 0.79 8.92 18.54
CA TYR A 287 1.36 8.49 19.83
C TYR A 287 1.60 9.65 20.79
N ASP A 288 1.90 10.84 20.28
CA ASP A 288 2.12 12.06 21.08
C ASP A 288 0.82 12.82 21.41
N LEU A 289 -0.32 12.31 20.94
CA LEU A 289 -1.62 12.90 21.25
C LEU A 289 -2.13 12.28 22.55
N GLU A 290 -1.76 12.89 23.68
CA GLU A 290 -2.37 12.54 24.97
C GLU A 290 -3.91 12.54 24.84
N PRO A 291 -4.62 11.53 25.36
CA PRO A 291 -6.07 11.57 25.47
C PRO A 291 -6.50 12.78 26.32
N GLU A 292 -7.78 13.14 26.30
CA GLU A 292 -8.36 14.17 27.16
C GLU A 292 -8.15 13.89 28.67
N GLU A 293 -6.96 14.05 29.23
CA GLU A 293 -6.82 14.24 30.67
C GLU A 293 -7.08 15.71 31.00
N LYS A 294 -8.36 15.95 31.31
CA LYS A 294 -8.88 17.01 32.19
C LYS A 294 -8.45 18.46 31.86
N TYR A 295 -9.19 19.07 30.94
CA TYR A 295 -9.53 20.50 31.06
C TYR A 295 -11.06 20.68 31.04
N THR A 296 -11.74 19.94 31.91
CA THR A 296 -13.01 20.39 32.50
C THR A 296 -12.68 20.87 33.90
N MET A 297 -13.13 22.08 34.24
CA MET A 297 -12.86 22.86 35.46
C MET A 297 -11.65 23.81 35.42
N GLN A 298 -11.77 24.89 34.64
CA GLN A 298 -11.28 26.20 35.13
C GLN A 298 -11.95 27.43 34.50
N THR A 299 -12.95 27.28 33.61
CA THR A 299 -13.70 28.41 33.03
C THR A 299 -15.06 28.70 33.66
N GLU A 300 -15.43 28.06 34.78
CA GLU A 300 -16.74 28.27 35.45
C GLU A 300 -16.70 29.01 36.80
N HIS A 301 -15.58 29.64 37.18
CA HIS A 301 -15.54 30.48 38.39
C HIS A 301 -14.90 31.86 38.18
N VAL A 302 -15.33 32.61 37.14
CA VAL A 302 -15.29 34.08 37.22
C VAL A 302 -16.46 34.68 36.45
N THR A 303 -17.68 34.58 37.01
CA THR A 303 -18.65 35.68 36.90
C THR A 303 -19.66 35.62 38.05
N THR A 304 -19.78 36.77 38.71
CA THR A 304 -20.88 37.24 39.58
C THR A 304 -20.95 36.74 41.03
N SER A 305 -20.54 37.61 41.97
CA SER A 305 -21.48 38.21 42.94
C SER A 305 -20.80 39.27 43.83
N VAL A 306 -21.36 40.49 43.74
CA VAL A 306 -21.33 41.65 44.67
C VAL A 306 -20.01 42.39 44.84
#